data_AF-A0A1F8QNP1-F1
#
_entry.id   AF-A0A1F8QNP1-F1
#
_cell.length_a   1.000
_cell.length_b   1.000
_cell.length_c   1.000
_cell.angle_alpha   90.00
_cell.angle_beta   90.00
_cell.angle_gamma   90.00
#
_symmetry.space_group_name_H-M   'P 1'
#
loop_
_entity.id
_entity.type
_entity.pdbx_description
1 polymer ?
#
loop_
_entity_poly.entity_id
_entity_poly.type
_entity_poly.pdbx_seq_one_letter_code
_entity_poly.pdbx_strand_id
1 'polypeptide(L)'
;MVKLSNSLKARLPSGQEALAVFSVIVFFAFSWTLYRVFWWVPSWLEYLSIWSVLVIIAYVLAFALFESLAVFSLVVILGLLFPQKYFKDQFIVQGSALSVLLGVVAFLVQRKVSLIYRLELWQTLAYPAMILIGAIALVPIISFVFKRFNRLSHLALAVAERMTIFAYLYIPMGLIGVLVVIARNLW
;
A
#
# COMPACT_ATOMS: atom_id res chain seq x y z
N MET A 1 20.37 10.17 -24.97
CA MET A 1 19.36 10.38 -23.89
C MET A 1 17.90 10.19 -24.34
N VAL A 2 17.50 10.56 -25.57
CA VAL A 2 16.10 10.46 -26.04
C VAL A 2 15.52 9.02 -26.07
N LYS A 3 16.34 8.00 -26.38
CA LYS A 3 15.90 6.58 -26.38
C LYS A 3 15.53 6.04 -24.99
N LEU A 4 16.18 6.52 -23.92
CA LEU A 4 15.91 6.07 -22.55
C LEU A 4 14.57 6.63 -22.03
N SER A 5 14.28 7.90 -22.36
CA SER A 5 13.00 8.55 -22.09
C SER A 5 11.82 7.79 -22.72
N ASN A 6 11.94 7.37 -23.97
CA ASN A 6 10.86 6.69 -24.68
C ASN A 6 10.64 5.25 -24.17
N SER A 7 11.70 4.56 -23.75
CA SER A 7 11.60 3.21 -23.15
C SER A 7 10.98 3.26 -21.75
N LEU A 8 11.30 4.27 -20.94
CA LEU A 8 10.72 4.46 -19.60
C LEU A 8 9.25 4.90 -19.66
N LYS A 9 8.90 5.83 -20.55
CA LYS A 9 7.49 6.20 -20.79
C LYS A 9 6.66 5.01 -21.26
N ALA A 10 7.25 4.11 -22.04
CA ALA A 10 6.58 2.89 -22.46
C ALA A 10 6.40 1.86 -21.32
N ARG A 11 7.04 2.02 -20.15
CA ARG A 11 6.89 1.12 -18.99
C ARG A 11 5.98 1.68 -17.89
N LEU A 12 5.67 2.98 -17.92
CA LEU A 12 4.78 3.58 -16.94
C LEU A 12 3.33 3.13 -17.16
N PRO A 13 2.57 2.87 -16.07
CA PRO A 13 1.15 2.60 -16.17
C PRO A 13 0.40 3.85 -16.65
N SER A 14 -0.73 3.63 -17.32
CA SER A 14 -1.67 4.71 -17.60
C SER A 14 -2.26 5.27 -16.31
N GLY A 15 -2.77 6.50 -16.34
CA GLY A 15 -3.38 7.14 -15.16
C GLY A 15 -4.54 6.34 -14.58
N GLN A 16 -5.33 5.66 -15.42
CA GLN A 16 -6.43 4.81 -14.98
C GLN A 16 -5.93 3.52 -14.29
N GLU A 17 -4.91 2.88 -14.85
CA GLU A 17 -4.28 1.69 -14.24
C GLU A 17 -3.61 2.02 -12.91
N ALA A 18 -2.92 3.15 -12.85
CA ALA A 18 -2.31 3.68 -11.63
C ALA A 18 -3.38 3.96 -10.56
N LEU A 19 -4.47 4.64 -10.91
CA LEU A 19 -5.59 4.93 -10.01
C LEU A 19 -6.22 3.64 -9.48
N ALA A 20 -6.46 2.64 -10.35
CA ALA A 20 -7.08 1.38 -9.95
C ALA A 20 -6.22 0.62 -8.92
N VAL A 21 -4.91 0.49 -9.18
CA VAL A 21 -3.99 -0.17 -8.24
C VAL A 21 -3.86 0.62 -6.94
N PHE A 22 -3.72 1.95 -7.04
CA PHE A 22 -3.66 2.81 -5.86
C PHE A 22 -4.92 2.69 -5.01
N SER A 23 -6.09 2.57 -5.63
CA SER A 23 -7.37 2.43 -4.93
C SER A 23 -7.44 1.14 -4.12
N VAL A 24 -6.89 0.03 -4.64
CA VAL A 24 -6.79 -1.22 -3.89
C VAL A 24 -5.87 -1.05 -2.68
N ILE A 25 -4.70 -0.44 -2.86
CA ILE A 25 -3.75 -0.19 -1.76
C ILE A 25 -4.40 0.65 -0.66
N VAL A 26 -4.96 1.80 -1.05
CA VAL A 26 -5.62 2.73 -0.15
C VAL A 26 -6.76 2.04 0.59
N PHE A 27 -7.57 1.23 -0.10
CA PHE A 27 -8.65 0.49 0.54
C PHE A 27 -8.15 -0.41 1.66
N PHE A 28 -7.14 -1.26 1.41
CA PHE A 28 -6.63 -2.18 2.43
C PHE A 28 -5.93 -1.43 3.58
N ALA A 29 -5.09 -0.44 3.26
CA ALA A 29 -4.35 0.33 4.25
C ALA A 29 -5.28 1.13 5.18
N PHE A 30 -6.27 1.83 4.61
CA PHE A 30 -7.22 2.61 5.39
C PHE A 30 -8.22 1.73 6.14
N SER A 31 -8.75 0.67 5.53
CA SER A 31 -9.67 -0.24 6.22
C SER A 31 -9.02 -0.88 7.45
N TRP A 32 -7.77 -1.35 7.30
CA TRP A 32 -6.99 -1.89 8.41
C TRP A 32 -6.72 -0.83 9.48
N THR A 33 -6.35 0.38 9.05
CA THR A 33 -6.07 1.49 9.96
C THR A 33 -7.31 1.92 10.75
N LEU A 34 -8.44 2.11 10.07
CA LEU A 34 -9.71 2.47 10.70
C LEU A 34 -10.20 1.39 11.65
N TYR A 35 -10.09 0.11 11.26
CA TYR A 35 -10.40 -1.01 12.15
C TYR A 35 -9.63 -0.91 13.48
N ARG A 36 -8.31 -0.66 13.42
CA ARG A 36 -7.50 -0.47 14.64
C ARG A 36 -7.92 0.78 15.40
N VAL A 37 -8.15 1.91 14.73
CA VAL A 37 -8.62 3.14 15.39
C VAL A 37 -9.90 2.86 16.16
N PHE A 38 -10.92 2.27 15.53
CA PHE A 38 -12.18 1.94 16.20
C PHE A 38 -12.02 0.96 17.36
N TRP A 39 -11.03 0.06 17.29
CA TRP A 39 -10.69 -0.81 18.42
C TRP A 39 -10.11 -0.05 19.63
N TRP A 40 -9.29 0.99 19.39
CA TRP A 40 -8.61 1.75 20.44
C TRP A 40 -9.38 2.97 20.94
N VAL A 41 -10.29 3.53 20.12
CA VAL A 41 -11.09 4.72 20.44
C VAL A 41 -11.82 4.60 21.79
N PRO A 42 -12.48 3.48 22.15
CA PRO A 42 -13.13 3.36 23.45
C PRO A 42 -12.17 3.58 24.63
N SER A 43 -10.96 3.01 24.57
CA SER A 43 -9.93 3.22 25.59
C SER A 43 -9.40 4.66 25.59
N TRP A 44 -9.22 5.25 24.41
CA TRP A 44 -8.78 6.65 24.33
C TRP A 44 -9.79 7.64 24.91
N LEU A 45 -11.09 7.38 24.74
CA LEU A 45 -12.14 8.22 25.31
C LEU A 45 -12.20 8.15 26.85
N GLU A 46 -11.69 7.09 27.45
CA GLU A 46 -11.60 6.95 28.91
C GLU A 46 -10.46 7.81 29.48
N TYR A 47 -9.32 7.89 28.79
CA TYR A 47 -8.09 8.50 29.31
C TYR A 47 -7.71 9.84 28.68
N LEU A 48 -8.25 10.19 27.51
CA LEU A 48 -7.82 11.34 26.72
C LEU A 48 -8.99 12.28 26.42
N SER A 49 -8.68 13.57 26.29
CA SER A 49 -9.64 14.56 25.81
C SER A 49 -10.06 14.29 24.36
N ILE A 50 -11.28 14.68 23.99
CA ILE A 50 -11.79 14.53 22.61
C ILE A 50 -10.84 15.14 21.57
N TRP A 51 -10.23 16.28 21.89
CA TRP A 51 -9.25 16.94 21.02
C TRP A 51 -7.99 16.10 20.82
N SER A 52 -7.46 15.52 21.91
CA SER A 52 -6.31 14.62 21.84
C SER A 52 -6.64 13.40 20.95
N VAL A 53 -7.85 12.84 21.07
CA VAL A 53 -8.30 11.71 20.25
C VAL A 53 -8.36 12.08 18.77
N LEU A 54 -8.99 13.21 18.43
CA LEU A 54 -9.10 13.68 17.04
C LEU A 54 -7.71 13.90 16.41
N VAL A 55 -6.77 14.44 17.19
CA VAL A 55 -5.40 14.62 16.73
C VAL A 55 -4.70 13.27 16.51
N ILE A 56 -4.83 12.31 17.43
CA ILE A 56 -4.27 10.95 17.23
C ILE A 56 -4.82 10.34 15.94
N ILE A 57 -6.14 10.44 15.71
CA ILE A 57 -6.77 9.95 14.48
C ILE A 57 -6.19 10.64 13.24
N ALA A 58 -5.99 11.96 13.29
CA ALA A 58 -5.38 12.70 12.18
C ALA A 58 -3.97 12.22 11.83
N TYR A 59 -3.13 11.99 12.84
CA TYR A 59 -1.78 11.41 12.65
C TYR A 59 -1.84 10.01 12.03
N VAL A 60 -2.77 9.18 12.51
CA VAL A 60 -2.96 7.81 12.02
C VAL A 60 -3.45 7.80 10.56
N LEU A 61 -4.38 8.69 10.20
CA LEU A 61 -4.87 8.83 8.81
C LEU A 61 -3.80 9.40 7.88
N ALA A 62 -3.01 10.38 8.33
CA ALA A 62 -1.88 10.89 7.58
C ALA A 62 -0.85 9.78 7.31
N PHE A 63 -0.53 8.99 8.33
CA PHE A 63 0.39 7.86 8.21
C PHE A 63 -0.13 6.81 7.24
N ALA A 64 -1.43 6.47 7.27
CA ALA A 64 -2.03 5.54 6.32
C ALA A 64 -1.93 6.02 4.86
N LEU A 65 -2.05 7.33 4.63
CA LEU A 65 -1.84 7.92 3.30
C LEU A 65 -0.39 7.76 2.85
N PHE A 66 0.58 8.06 3.72
CA PHE A 66 2.01 7.88 3.41
C PHE A 66 2.38 6.41 3.18
N GLU A 67 1.85 5.49 3.98
CA GLU A 67 2.01 4.05 3.80
C GLU A 67 1.46 3.60 2.44
N SER A 68 0.28 4.08 2.07
CA SER A 68 -0.33 3.79 0.77
C SER A 68 0.51 4.31 -0.39
N LEU A 69 1.06 5.53 -0.27
CA LEU A 69 1.97 6.10 -1.27
C LEU A 69 3.29 5.34 -1.37
N ALA A 70 3.84 4.88 -0.24
CA ALA A 70 5.07 4.10 -0.20
C ALA A 70 4.88 2.73 -0.87
N VAL A 71 3.79 2.03 -0.56
CA VAL A 71 3.44 0.75 -1.20
C VAL A 71 3.20 0.95 -2.70
N PHE A 72 2.46 1.99 -3.10
CA PHE A 72 2.24 2.29 -4.51
C PHE A 72 3.53 2.58 -5.26
N SER A 73 4.41 3.38 -4.66
CA SER A 73 5.73 3.69 -5.22
C SER A 73 6.56 2.42 -5.42
N LEU A 74 6.54 1.49 -4.45
CA LEU A 74 7.20 0.20 -4.57
C LEU A 74 6.63 -0.63 -5.73
N VAL A 75 5.31 -0.70 -5.88
CA VAL A 75 4.65 -1.42 -6.98
C VAL A 75 5.05 -0.83 -8.34
N VAL A 76 5.09 0.51 -8.46
CA VAL A 76 5.52 1.19 -9.69
C VAL A 76 6.99 0.92 -9.98
N ILE A 77 7.87 0.99 -8.97
CA ILE A 77 9.30 0.68 -9.13
C ILE A 77 9.49 -0.76 -9.60
N LEU A 78 8.77 -1.72 -9.02
CA LEU A 78 8.81 -3.11 -9.46
C LEU A 78 8.33 -3.26 -10.92
N GLY A 79 7.28 -2.55 -11.31
CA GLY A 79 6.82 -2.52 -12.71
C GLY A 79 7.84 -1.94 -13.69
N LEU A 80 8.69 -1.01 -13.26
CA LEU A 80 9.77 -0.45 -14.08
C LEU A 80 10.97 -1.40 -14.21
N LEU A 81 11.27 -2.14 -13.15
CA LEU A 81 12.38 -3.11 -13.10
C LEU A 81 12.09 -4.36 -13.93
N PHE A 82 10.85 -4.84 -13.92
CA PHE A 82 10.48 -6.06 -14.65
C PHE A 82 10.23 -5.81 -16.16
N PRO A 83 10.43 -6.83 -17.02
CA PRO A 83 10.15 -6.70 -18.45
C PRO A 83 8.65 -6.49 -18.69
N GLN A 84 8.30 -5.66 -19.69
CA GLN A 84 6.92 -5.28 -20.02
C GLN A 84 5.96 -6.47 -20.18
N LYS A 85 6.44 -7.56 -20.79
CA LYS A 85 5.67 -8.82 -21.01
C LYS A 85 5.21 -9.52 -19.73
N TYR A 86 5.86 -9.23 -18.61
CA TYR A 86 5.49 -9.80 -17.32
C TYR A 86 4.55 -8.86 -16.59
N PHE A 87 4.87 -7.56 -16.47
CA PHE A 87 4.15 -6.67 -15.55
C PHE A 87 3.18 -5.68 -16.21
N LYS A 88 3.49 -5.16 -17.40
CA LYS A 88 2.72 -4.07 -18.00
C LYS A 88 1.38 -4.54 -18.55
N ASP A 89 1.38 -5.66 -19.28
CA ASP A 89 0.17 -6.17 -19.97
C ASP A 89 -0.97 -6.52 -19.00
N GLN A 90 -0.64 -6.71 -17.72
CA GLN A 90 -1.59 -7.02 -16.64
C GLN A 90 -1.32 -6.18 -15.40
N PHE A 91 -0.93 -4.90 -15.57
CA PHE A 91 -0.51 -4.03 -14.46
C PHE A 91 -1.56 -3.94 -13.35
N ILE A 92 -2.84 -3.78 -13.70
CA ILE A 92 -3.92 -3.70 -12.71
C ILE A 92 -4.00 -4.98 -11.90
N VAL A 93 -3.97 -6.13 -12.56
CA VAL A 93 -4.11 -7.44 -11.93
C VAL A 93 -2.93 -7.75 -11.02
N GLN A 94 -1.70 -7.54 -11.52
CA GLN A 94 -0.48 -7.83 -10.79
C GLN A 94 -0.22 -6.82 -9.68
N GLY A 95 -0.42 -5.53 -9.96
CA GLY A 95 -0.31 -4.47 -8.96
C GLY A 95 -1.31 -4.67 -7.82
N SER A 96 -2.57 -4.98 -8.13
CA SER A 96 -3.59 -5.25 -7.11
C SER A 96 -3.26 -6.49 -6.29
N ALA A 97 -2.91 -7.61 -6.94
CA ALA A 97 -2.56 -8.84 -6.24
C ALA A 97 -1.31 -8.70 -5.37
N LEU A 98 -0.27 -8.03 -5.88
CA LEU A 98 0.94 -7.72 -5.13
C LEU A 98 0.61 -6.83 -3.92
N SER A 99 -0.25 -5.83 -4.10
CA SER A 99 -0.70 -4.95 -3.00
C SER A 99 -1.43 -5.71 -1.90
N VAL A 100 -2.33 -6.64 -2.26
CA VAL A 100 -3.01 -7.50 -1.28
C VAL A 100 -2.00 -8.38 -0.54
N LEU A 101 -1.07 -9.01 -1.25
CA LEU A 101 -0.06 -9.88 -0.64
C LEU A 101 0.88 -9.11 0.27
N LEU A 102 1.34 -7.92 -0.15
CA LEU A 102 2.14 -7.04 0.70
C LEU A 102 1.36 -6.60 1.94
N GLY A 103 0.06 -6.31 1.81
CA GLY A 103 -0.81 -6.01 2.95
C GLY A 103 -0.94 -7.18 3.93
N VAL A 104 -1.09 -8.42 3.43
CA VAL A 104 -1.12 -9.63 4.27
C VAL A 104 0.22 -9.85 4.96
N VAL A 105 1.34 -9.70 4.25
CA VAL A 105 2.69 -9.81 4.84
C VAL A 105 2.87 -8.74 5.92
N ALA A 106 2.50 -7.49 5.65
CA ALA A 106 2.58 -6.40 6.62
C ALA A 106 1.75 -6.70 7.87
N PHE A 107 0.53 -7.23 7.71
CA PHE A 107 -0.32 -7.68 8.82
C PHE A 107 0.35 -8.78 9.67
N LEU A 108 0.93 -9.80 9.02
CA LEU A 108 1.60 -10.91 9.71
C LEU A 108 2.86 -10.44 10.45
N VAL A 109 3.65 -9.56 9.82
CA VAL A 109 4.83 -8.93 10.42
C VAL A 109 4.41 -8.10 11.62
N GLN A 110 3.35 -7.30 11.49
CA GLN A 110 2.84 -6.47 12.58
C GLN A 110 2.42 -7.30 13.79
N ARG A 111 1.77 -8.45 13.59
CA ARG A 111 1.36 -9.35 14.68
C ARG A 111 2.56 -9.92 15.46
N LYS A 112 3.73 -10.01 14.81
CA LYS A 112 4.97 -10.52 15.41
C LYS A 112 5.99 -9.41 15.75
N VAL A 113 5.56 -8.16 15.83
CA VAL A 113 6.44 -7.00 16.15
C VAL A 113 7.24 -7.19 17.44
N SER A 114 6.72 -7.91 18.44
CA SER A 114 7.45 -8.21 19.68
C SER A 114 8.73 -9.03 19.47
N LEU A 115 8.82 -9.81 18.38
CA LEU A 115 10.03 -10.54 18.02
C LEU A 115 11.07 -9.61 17.37
N ILE A 116 10.62 -8.56 16.67
CA ILE A 116 11.49 -7.61 15.96
C ILE A 116 12.32 -6.79 16.95
N TYR A 117 11.75 -6.42 18.10
CA TYR A 117 12.47 -5.68 19.15
C TYR A 117 13.59 -6.47 19.84
N ARG A 118 13.67 -7.79 19.62
CA ARG A 118 14.71 -8.66 20.18
C ARG A 118 15.83 -8.98 19.19
N LEU A 119 15.77 -8.40 17.99
CA LEU A 119 16.71 -8.71 16.92
C LEU A 119 18.01 -7.91 17.06
N GLU A 120 19.11 -8.53 16.67
CA GLU A 120 20.39 -7.86 16.54
C GLU A 120 20.41 -6.88 15.34
N LEU A 121 21.41 -5.99 15.29
CA LEU A 121 21.52 -4.97 14.22
C LEU A 121 21.49 -5.59 12.81
N TRP A 122 22.22 -6.70 12.61
CA TRP A 122 22.25 -7.43 11.34
C TRP A 122 20.90 -7.98 10.94
N GLN A 123 20.16 -8.51 11.90
CA GLN A 123 18.81 -9.04 11.68
C GLN A 123 17.85 -7.91 11.33
N THR A 124 17.97 -6.75 11.99
CA THR A 124 17.15 -5.56 11.70
C THR A 124 17.30 -5.08 10.25
N LEU A 125 18.49 -5.19 9.66
CA LEU A 125 18.72 -4.89 8.24
C LEU A 125 18.31 -6.04 7.30
N ALA A 126 18.47 -7.29 7.73
CA ALA A 126 18.12 -8.46 6.94
C ALA A 126 16.61 -8.60 6.70
N TYR A 127 15.77 -8.29 7.69
CA TYR A 127 14.31 -8.39 7.57
C TYR A 127 13.71 -7.56 6.42
N PRO A 128 13.94 -6.24 6.32
CA PRO A 128 13.41 -5.45 5.21
C PRO A 128 13.99 -5.89 3.86
N ALA A 129 15.27 -6.31 3.83
CA ALA A 129 15.87 -6.86 2.61
C ALA A 129 15.17 -8.16 2.17
N MET A 130 14.86 -9.07 3.10
CA MET A 130 14.11 -10.30 2.80
C MET A 130 12.69 -10.02 2.32
N ILE A 131 12.00 -9.03 2.89
CA ILE A 131 10.68 -8.61 2.42
C ILE A 131 10.77 -8.10 0.98
N LEU A 132 11.79 -7.30 0.66
CA LEU A 132 12.01 -6.76 -0.68
C LEU A 132 12.37 -7.87 -1.70
N ILE A 133 13.25 -8.80 -1.33
CA ILE A 133 13.57 -9.99 -2.14
C ILE A 133 12.32 -10.83 -2.35
N GLY A 134 11.52 -11.05 -1.30
CA GLY A 134 10.24 -11.76 -1.38
C GLY A 134 9.25 -11.07 -2.31
N ALA A 135 9.13 -9.74 -2.25
CA ALA A 135 8.27 -8.97 -3.14
C ALA A 135 8.70 -9.11 -4.61
N ILE A 136 10.01 -9.06 -4.89
CA ILE A 136 10.57 -9.28 -6.23
C ILE A 136 10.27 -10.72 -6.71
N ALA A 137 10.46 -11.72 -5.85
CA ALA A 137 10.21 -13.12 -6.16
C ALA A 137 8.72 -13.44 -6.38
N LEU A 138 7.82 -12.68 -5.74
CA LEU A 138 6.38 -12.83 -5.91
C LEU A 138 5.90 -12.38 -7.30
N VAL A 139 6.55 -11.41 -7.93
CA VAL A 139 6.15 -10.91 -9.26
C VAL A 139 6.03 -12.03 -10.32
N PRO A 140 7.05 -12.88 -10.56
CA PRO A 140 6.93 -13.97 -11.53
C PRO A 140 5.91 -15.03 -11.11
N ILE A 141 5.78 -15.31 -9.81
CA ILE A 141 4.81 -16.29 -9.28
C ILE A 141 3.38 -15.82 -9.57
N ILE A 142 3.07 -14.56 -9.24
CA ILE A 142 1.81 -13.90 -9.53
C ILE A 142 1.53 -13.95 -11.03
N SER A 143 2.50 -13.55 -11.86
CA SER A 143 2.37 -13.56 -13.33
C SER A 143 2.03 -14.96 -13.86
N PHE A 144 2.68 -16.01 -13.34
CA PHE A 144 2.40 -17.40 -13.71
C PHE A 144 0.99 -17.84 -13.31
N VAL A 145 0.56 -17.53 -12.08
CA VAL A 145 -0.76 -17.88 -11.57
C VAL A 145 -1.88 -17.21 -12.38
N PHE A 146 -1.76 -15.92 -12.68
CA PHE A 146 -2.79 -15.21 -13.44
C PHE A 146 -2.85 -15.65 -14.91
N LYS A 147 -1.72 -16.00 -15.53
CA LYS A 147 -1.70 -16.61 -16.87
C LYS A 147 -2.37 -17.98 -16.89
N ARG A 148 -2.25 -18.76 -15.80
CA ARG A 148 -2.89 -20.08 -15.66
C ARG A 148 -4.39 -19.98 -15.37
N PHE A 149 -4.81 -19.02 -14.56
CA PHE A 149 -6.18 -18.91 -14.06
C PHE A 149 -6.83 -17.58 -14.44
N ASN A 150 -7.37 -17.51 -15.66
CA ASN A 150 -7.98 -16.28 -16.19
C ASN A 150 -9.14 -15.74 -15.31
N ARG A 151 -9.84 -16.61 -14.57
CA ARG A 151 -10.88 -16.20 -13.61
C ARG A 151 -10.36 -15.27 -12.51
N LEU A 152 -9.15 -15.51 -12.02
CA LEU A 152 -8.55 -14.66 -10.98
C LEU A 152 -8.27 -13.25 -11.54
N SER A 153 -7.86 -13.16 -12.80
CA SER A 153 -7.60 -11.88 -13.47
C SER A 153 -8.87 -11.02 -13.53
N HIS A 154 -10.00 -11.63 -13.92
CA HIS A 154 -11.30 -10.95 -13.92
C HIS A 154 -11.75 -10.50 -12.53
N LEU A 155 -11.52 -11.33 -11.50
CA LEU A 155 -11.84 -10.96 -10.12
C LEU A 155 -10.98 -9.79 -9.64
N ALA A 156 -9.68 -9.82 -9.91
CA ALA A 156 -8.77 -8.73 -9.53
C ALA A 156 -9.16 -7.40 -10.19
N LEU A 157 -9.53 -7.43 -11.48
CA LEU A 157 -10.03 -6.26 -12.21
C LEU A 157 -11.33 -5.73 -11.58
N ALA A 158 -12.31 -6.61 -11.35
CA ALA A 158 -13.60 -6.23 -10.77
C ALA A 158 -13.45 -5.65 -9.35
N VAL A 159 -12.51 -6.18 -8.55
CA VAL A 159 -12.19 -5.62 -7.24
C VAL A 159 -11.56 -4.25 -7.39
N ALA A 160 -10.54 -4.09 -8.24
CA ALA A 160 -9.85 -2.82 -8.43
C ALA A 160 -10.79 -1.69 -8.87
N GLU A 161 -11.70 -1.98 -9.81
CA GLU A 161 -12.72 -1.03 -10.25
C GLU A 161 -13.62 -0.57 -9.08
N ARG A 162 -14.14 -1.52 -8.29
CA ARG A 162 -15.01 -1.21 -7.14
C ARG A 162 -14.28 -0.46 -6.03
N MET A 163 -12.99 -0.73 -5.84
CA MET A 163 -12.19 -0.06 -4.82
C MET A 163 -11.96 1.43 -5.13
N THR A 164 -12.11 1.84 -6.39
CA THR A 164 -11.93 3.24 -6.82
C THR A 164 -12.86 4.20 -6.07
N ILE A 165 -14.07 3.76 -5.73
CA ILE A 165 -15.03 4.55 -4.95
C ILE A 165 -14.45 4.90 -3.57
N PHE A 166 -13.73 3.96 -2.94
CA PHE A 166 -13.13 4.17 -1.62
C PHE A 166 -11.93 5.11 -1.66
N ALA A 167 -11.19 5.16 -2.77
CA ALA A 167 -10.09 6.12 -2.92
C ALA A 167 -10.61 7.57 -2.83
N TYR A 168 -11.77 7.86 -3.42
CA TYR A 168 -12.40 9.17 -3.32
C TYR A 168 -12.81 9.55 -1.89
N LEU A 169 -13.02 8.57 -1.01
CA LEU A 169 -13.34 8.81 0.40
C LEU A 169 -12.08 8.90 1.27
N TYR A 170 -11.17 7.93 1.12
CA TYR A 170 -10.00 7.78 1.98
C TYR A 170 -8.89 8.79 1.69
N ILE A 171 -8.69 9.19 0.43
CA ILE A 171 -7.66 10.19 0.09
C ILE A 171 -7.98 11.54 0.77
N PRO A 172 -9.18 12.12 0.67
CA PRO A 172 -9.52 13.34 1.41
C PRO A 172 -9.33 13.21 2.92
N MET A 173 -9.73 12.06 3.52
CA MET A 173 -9.51 11.82 4.95
C MET A 173 -8.02 11.85 5.32
N GLY A 174 -7.17 11.21 4.51
CA GLY A 174 -5.72 11.24 4.67
C GLY A 174 -5.15 12.65 4.53
N LEU A 175 -5.61 13.43 3.54
CA LEU A 175 -5.19 14.80 3.31
C LEU A 175 -5.57 15.73 4.47
N ILE A 176 -6.77 15.59 5.01
CA ILE A 176 -7.19 16.31 6.23
C ILE A 176 -6.25 15.95 7.39
N GLY A 177 -5.94 14.65 7.54
CA GLY A 177 -4.96 14.20 8.53
C GLY A 177 -3.61 14.90 8.38
N VAL A 178 -3.07 14.96 7.16
CA VAL A 178 -1.81 15.65 6.85
C VAL A 178 -1.89 17.14 7.19
N LEU A 179 -2.98 17.83 6.84
CA LEU A 179 -3.16 19.25 7.16
C LEU A 179 -3.14 19.50 8.67
N VAL A 180 -3.82 18.66 9.45
CA VAL A 180 -3.83 18.76 10.92
C VAL A 180 -2.45 18.51 11.51
N VAL A 181 -1.72 17.51 10.99
CA VAL A 181 -0.34 17.23 11.41
C VAL A 181 0.56 18.44 11.12
N ILE A 182 0.49 19.03 9.93
CA ILE A 182 1.27 20.21 9.57
C ILE A 182 0.93 21.38 10.50
N ALA A 183 -0.36 21.67 10.70
CA ALA A 183 -0.81 22.75 11.57
C ALA A 183 -0.27 22.60 13.00
N ARG A 184 -0.29 21.38 13.56
CA ARG A 184 0.20 21.13 14.93
C ARG A 184 1.72 21.20 15.09
N ASN A 185 2.48 20.98 14.02
CA ASN A 185 3.95 21.05 14.09
C ASN A 185 4.47 22.47 13.84
N LEU A 186 3.67 23.34 13.20
CA LEU A 186 4.07 24.71 12.87
C LEU A 186 3.62 25.74 13.92
N TRP A 187 2.61 25.42 14.73
CA TRP A 187 2.02 26.29 15.76
C TRP A 187 1.94 25.53 17.08
#